data_AF-A0A958C9E2-F1
#
_entry.id   AF-A0A958C9E2-F1
#
_cell.length_a   1.000
_cell.length_b   1.000
_cell.length_c   1.000
_cell.angle_alpha   90.00
_cell.angle_beta   90.00
_cell.angle_gamma   90.00
#
_symmetry.space_group_name_H-M   'P 1'
#
loop_
_entity.id
_entity.type
_entity.pdbx_description
1 polymer ?
#
loop_
_entity_poly.entity_id
_entity_poly.type
_entity_poly.pdbx_seq_one_letter_code
_entity_poly.pdbx_strand_id
1 'polypeptide(L)'
;PQPYQEALTLTEIEGLSQKEVAEKLDLSYSGAKSRVQRGRRLLREALVNCCHIELDRRGRIIDYVPRDRLCQECCAQRTQEVRLFL
;
A
#
# COMPACT_ATOMS: atom_id res chain seq x y z
N PRO A 1 8.65 5.79 -1.82
CA PRO A 1 8.80 6.98 -2.72
C PRO A 1 7.44 7.60 -3.03
N GLN A 2 7.39 8.93 -3.09
CA GLN A 2 6.16 9.73 -3.18
C GLN A 2 5.27 9.35 -4.39
N PRO A 3 5.78 9.23 -5.63
CA PRO A 3 4.93 8.95 -6.80
C PRO A 3 4.21 7.59 -6.78
N TYR A 4 4.73 6.61 -6.05
CA TYR A 4 4.10 5.29 -5.92
C TYR A 4 3.13 5.25 -4.74
N GLN A 5 3.44 5.98 -3.67
CA GLN A 5 2.58 6.10 -2.50
C GLN A 5 1.30 6.85 -2.86
N GLU A 6 1.41 7.96 -3.59
CA GLU A 6 0.27 8.74 -4.05
C GLU A 6 -0.64 7.90 -4.95
N ALA A 7 -0.08 7.23 -5.96
CA ALA A 7 -0.84 6.34 -6.84
C ALA A 7 -1.56 5.22 -6.07
N LEU A 8 -0.91 4.60 -5.08
CA LEU A 8 -1.55 3.59 -4.23
C LEU A 8 -2.65 4.16 -3.34
N THR A 9 -2.44 5.34 -2.76
CA THR A 9 -3.41 5.98 -1.88
C THR A 9 -4.69 6.28 -2.65
N LEU A 10 -4.56 6.89 -3.83
CA LEU A 10 -5.68 7.18 -4.70
C LEU A 10 -6.44 5.90 -5.11
N THR A 11 -5.75 4.81 -5.45
CA THR A 11 -6.43 3.59 -5.90
C THR A 11 -6.97 2.70 -4.78
N GLU A 12 -6.20 2.47 -3.72
CA GLU A 12 -6.52 1.47 -2.70
C GLU A 12 -7.29 2.07 -1.51
N ILE A 13 -7.11 3.37 -1.23
CA ILE A 13 -7.76 4.05 -0.10
C ILE A 13 -8.91 4.93 -0.59
N GLU A 14 -8.69 5.75 -1.63
CA GLU A 14 -9.73 6.63 -2.18
C GLU A 14 -10.62 5.92 -3.23
N GLY A 15 -10.25 4.71 -3.66
CA GLY A 15 -11.07 3.88 -4.55
C GLY A 15 -11.11 4.32 -6.01
N LEU A 16 -10.22 5.24 -6.44
CA LEU A 16 -10.14 5.66 -7.83
C LEU A 16 -9.65 4.51 -8.72
N SER A 17 -10.20 4.43 -9.92
CA SER A 17 -9.67 3.56 -10.97
C SER A 17 -8.31 4.06 -11.47
N GLN A 18 -7.53 3.18 -12.09
CA GLN A 18 -6.24 3.56 -12.69
C GLN A 18 -6.38 4.59 -13.83
N LYS A 19 -7.57 4.71 -14.44
CA LYS A 19 -7.87 5.75 -15.44
C LYS A 19 -8.06 7.10 -14.78
N GLU A 20 -8.86 7.18 -13.72
CA GLU A 20 -9.07 8.41 -12.95
C GLU A 20 -7.77 8.89 -12.30
N VAL A 21 -6.90 7.98 -11.83
CA VAL A 21 -5.56 8.34 -11.34
C VAL A 21 -4.68 8.90 -12.46
N ALA A 22 -4.78 8.37 -13.69
CA ALA A 22 -4.03 8.89 -14.82
C ALA A 22 -4.44 10.34 -15.15
N GLU A 23 -5.75 10.62 -15.14
CA GLU A 23 -6.29 11.96 -15.34
C GLU A 23 -5.90 12.91 -14.19
N LYS A 24 -6.06 12.48 -12.93
CA LYS A 24 -5.77 13.28 -11.74
C LYS A 24 -4.30 13.65 -11.59
N LEU A 25 -3.39 12.78 -12.02
CA LEU A 25 -1.93 12.97 -11.90
C LEU A 25 -1.24 13.42 -13.20
N ASP A 26 -2.02 13.74 -14.24
CA ASP A 26 -1.51 14.08 -15.59
C ASP A 26 -0.50 13.04 -16.13
N LEU A 27 -0.91 11.77 -16.13
CA LEU A 27 -0.12 10.64 -16.60
C LEU A 27 -0.82 9.96 -17.77
N SER A 28 -0.04 9.26 -18.58
CA SER A 28 -0.62 8.22 -19.42
C SER A 28 -1.22 7.10 -18.55
N TYR A 29 -2.24 6.41 -19.08
CA TYR A 29 -2.80 5.23 -18.42
C TYR A 29 -1.75 4.16 -18.11
N SER A 30 -0.77 3.96 -19.01
CA SER A 30 0.35 3.04 -18.79
C SER A 30 1.31 3.54 -17.70
N GLY A 31 1.50 4.86 -17.57
CA GLY A 31 2.25 5.50 -16.50
C GLY A 31 1.62 5.29 -15.13
N ALA A 32 0.31 5.57 -15.00
CA ALA A 32 -0.45 5.32 -13.78
C ALA A 32 -0.41 3.83 -13.37
N LYS A 33 -0.67 2.93 -14.33
CA LYS A 33 -0.57 1.47 -14.12
C LYS A 33 0.80 1.06 -13.61
N SER A 34 1.89 1.57 -14.20
CA SER A 34 3.27 1.26 -13.78
C SER A 34 3.55 1.72 -12.35
N ARG A 35 3.08 2.92 -11.97
CA ARG A 35 3.23 3.45 -10.60
C ARG A 35 2.48 2.60 -9.59
N VAL A 36 1.23 2.21 -9.87
CA VAL A 36 0.43 1.33 -9.00
C VAL A 36 1.10 -0.03 -8.86
N GLN A 37 1.50 -0.67 -9.95
CA GLN A 37 2.16 -1.99 -9.90
C GLN A 37 3.46 -1.96 -9.12
N ARG A 38 4.31 -0.96 -9.36
CA ARG A 38 5.58 -0.80 -8.65
C ARG A 38 5.34 -0.47 -7.18
N GLY A 39 4.36 0.37 -6.88
CA GLY A 39 3.91 0.65 -5.52
C GLY A 39 3.51 -0.63 -4.78
N ARG A 40 2.62 -1.45 -5.36
CA ARG A 40 2.19 -2.72 -4.77
C ARG A 40 3.37 -3.65 -4.48
N ARG A 41 4.35 -3.71 -5.40
CA ARG A 41 5.54 -4.52 -5.21
C ARG A 41 6.39 -4.02 -4.03
N LEU A 42 6.71 -2.74 -3.99
CA LEU A 42 7.49 -2.14 -2.91
C LEU A 42 6.79 -2.27 -1.55
N LEU A 43 5.47 -2.08 -1.53
CA LEU A 43 4.66 -2.27 -0.31
C LEU A 43 4.72 -3.72 0.16
N ARG A 44 4.53 -4.68 -0.76
CA ARG A 44 4.66 -6.11 -0.43
C ARG A 44 6.05 -6.45 0.11
N GLU A 45 7.11 -5.98 -0.54
CA GLU A 45 8.49 -6.21 -0.10
C GLU A 45 8.70 -5.64 1.31
N ALA A 46 8.25 -4.42 1.58
CA ALA A 46 8.33 -3.80 2.90
C ALA A 46 7.58 -4.62 3.96
N LEU A 47 6.36 -5.08 3.66
CA LEU A 47 5.55 -5.87 4.58
C LEU A 47 6.16 -7.25 4.87
N VAL A 48 6.65 -7.97 3.86
CA VAL A 48 7.27 -9.30 4.05
C VAL A 48 8.62 -9.22 4.77
N ASN A 49 9.37 -8.14 4.53
CA ASN A 49 10.62 -7.87 5.25
C ASN A 49 10.35 -7.61 6.73
N CYS A 50 9.24 -6.96 7.06
CA CYS A 50 8.94 -6.54 8.42
C CYS A 50 8.11 -7.57 9.23
N CYS A 51 7.24 -8.30 8.55
CA CYS A 51 6.31 -9.25 9.14
C CYS A 51 6.49 -10.65 8.54
N HIS A 52 6.26 -11.68 9.36
CA HIS A 52 5.84 -12.97 8.86
C HIS A 52 4.38 -12.85 8.43
N ILE A 53 4.07 -13.19 7.18
CA ILE A 53 2.72 -13.10 6.63
C ILE A 53 2.28 -14.49 6.20
N GLU A 54 1.16 -14.94 6.73
CA GLU A 54 0.55 -16.20 6.34
C GLU A 54 -0.47 -15.97 5.24
N LEU A 55 -0.39 -16.81 4.21
CA LEU A 55 -1.28 -16.76 3.04
C LEU A 55 -2.08 -18.06 2.95
N ASP A 56 -3.34 -17.96 2.55
CA ASP A 56 -4.13 -19.13 2.17
C ASP A 56 -3.68 -19.70 0.80
N ARG A 57 -4.30 -20.82 0.40
CA ARG A 57 -4.03 -21.47 -0.90
C ARG A 57 -4.35 -20.60 -2.12
N ARG A 58 -5.07 -19.49 -1.95
CA ARG A 58 -5.43 -18.52 -3.00
C ARG A 58 -4.55 -17.26 -2.94
N GLY A 59 -3.56 -17.21 -2.04
CA GLY A 59 -2.66 -16.08 -1.87
C GLY A 59 -3.28 -14.90 -1.11
N ARG A 60 -4.37 -15.10 -0.36
CA ARG A 60 -4.98 -14.07 0.50
C ARG A 60 -4.31 -14.11 1.87
N ILE A 61 -4.09 -12.93 2.45
CA ILE A 61 -3.55 -12.81 3.81
C ILE A 61 -4.57 -13.34 4.81
N ILE A 62 -4.13 -14.25 5.67
CA ILE A 62 -4.93 -14.83 6.75
C ILE A 62 -4.37 -14.50 8.14
N ASP A 63 -3.07 -14.26 8.26
CA ASP A 63 -2.44 -13.81 9.48
C ASP A 63 -1.16 -13.00 9.22
N TYR A 64 -0.72 -12.23 10.21
CA TYR A 64 0.56 -11.54 10.20
C TYR A 64 1.16 -11.39 11.60
N VAL A 65 2.47 -11.63 11.71
CA VAL A 65 3.23 -11.49 12.97
C VAL A 65 4.47 -10.62 12.71
N PRO A 66 4.63 -9.47 13.41
CA PRO A 66 5.85 -8.67 13.32
C PRO A 66 7.09 -9.48 13.72
N ARG A 67 8.21 -9.32 13.00
CA ARG A 67 9.43 -10.10 13.27
C ARG A 67 10.21 -9.63 14.50
N ASP A 68 10.15 -8.34 14.78
CA ASP A 68 10.82 -7.72 15.93
C ASP A 68 10.05 -6.50 16.45
N ARG A 69 10.54 -5.91 17.54
CA ARG A 69 9.93 -4.74 18.20
C ARG A 69 9.94 -3.49 17.33
N LEU A 70 10.96 -3.29 16.48
CA LEU A 70 11.03 -2.13 15.58
C LEU A 70 9.94 -2.24 14.51
N CYS A 71 9.68 -3.45 14.04
CA CYS A 71 8.58 -3.75 13.14
C CYS A 71 7.21 -3.68 13.81
N GLN A 72 7.11 -4.08 15.07
CA GLN A 72 5.89 -3.87 15.86
C GLN A 72 5.56 -2.39 16.01
N GLU A 73 6.56 -1.55 16.25
CA GLU A 73 6.42 -0.10 16.29
C GLU A 73 6.04 0.48 14.91
N CYS A 74 6.64 0.01 13.81
CA CYS A 74 6.26 0.38 12.44
C CYS A 74 4.78 0.06 12.13
N CYS A 75 4.30 -1.12 12.53
CA CYS A 75 2.91 -1.53 12.34
C CYS A 75 1.92 -0.85 13.31
N ALA A 76 2.40 -0.34 14.45
CA ALA A 76 1.56 0.32 15.46
C ALA A 76 1.49 1.85 15.31
N GLN A 77 2.49 2.50 14.68
CA GLN A 77 2.71 3.95 14.80
C GLN A 77 1.93 4.87 13.81
N ARG A 78 0.86 4.42 13.14
CA ARG A 78 0.04 5.36 12.32
C ARG A 78 -1.48 5.18 12.42
N THR A 79 -1.98 4.97 13.63
CA THR A 79 -3.39 5.20 13.97
C THR A 79 -3.72 6.67 14.30
N GLN A 80 -2.77 7.60 14.19
CA GLN A 80 -2.94 8.98 14.71
C GLN A 80 -3.36 10.06 13.69
N GLU A 81 -3.68 9.71 12.43
CA GLU A 81 -4.21 10.68 11.45
C GLU A 81 -5.51 10.25 10.74
N VAL A 82 -6.24 9.26 11.29
CA VAL A 82 -7.62 8.94 10.84
C VAL A 82 -8.67 9.38 11.87
N ARG A 83 -8.26 10.16 12.87
CA ARG A 83 -9.12 10.67 13.96
C ARG A 83 -9.27 12.19 13.98
N LEU A 84 -9.04 12.84 12.83
CA LEU A 84 -9.39 14.26 12.64
C LEU A 84 -10.41 14.49 11.51
N PHE A 85 -10.99 13.43 10.96
CA PHE A 85 -12.03 13.49 9.92
C PHE A 85 -13.21 12.53 10.18
N LEU A 86 -13.38 12.08 11.42
CA LEU A 86 -14.61 11.47 11.94
C LEU A 86 -14.99 12.16 13.25
#